data_AF-A0A2H3J2Z0-F1
#
_entry.id   AF-A0A2H3J2Z0-F1
#
_cell.length_a   1.000
_cell.length_b   1.000
_cell.length_c   1.000
_cell.angle_alpha   90.00
_cell.angle_beta   90.00
_cell.angle_gamma   90.00
#
_symmetry.space_group_name_H-M   'P 1'
#
loop_
_entity.id
_entity.type
_entity.pdbx_description
1 polymer ?
#
loop_
_entity_poly.entity_id
_entity_poly.type
_entity_poly.pdbx_seq_one_letter_code
_entity_poly.pdbx_strand_id
1 'polypeptide(L)'
;MLVPILSMLGWMYLPDIVTRQILRFFHRFLNYTLRRPIPPPNTPQYWQQYRYTYALVITGYVVFHSRAVARSTKPNYYEMLGVDPSADENALKVAFRQFARKKHPDRVGPEGEALFIEVRDAFEALKNPVTRFAYDRFGSEALEWDHCSTPLDYIRYGLMQSAGFHAISAAALVLLSVIGGPSQVSYVSATVK
;
A
#
# COMPACT_ATOMS: atom_id res chain seq x y z
N MET A 1 15.96 12.18 -8.10
CA MET A 1 16.62 11.14 -8.93
C MET A 1 17.52 10.22 -8.09
N LEU A 2 18.45 10.73 -7.27
CA LEU A 2 19.36 9.87 -6.48
C LEU A 2 18.68 9.06 -5.36
N VAL A 3 17.75 9.66 -4.61
CA VAL A 3 17.06 8.99 -3.48
C VAL A 3 16.24 7.75 -3.92
N PRO A 4 15.42 7.81 -4.99
CA PRO A 4 14.71 6.63 -5.50
C PRO A 4 15.65 5.51 -5.95
N ILE A 5 16.75 5.83 -6.64
CA ILE A 5 17.73 4.85 -7.12
C ILE A 5 18.44 4.18 -5.93
N LEU A 6 18.85 4.97 -4.93
CA LEU A 6 19.49 4.44 -3.72
C LEU A 6 18.54 3.53 -2.92
N SER A 7 17.27 3.91 -2.81
CA SER A 7 16.24 3.07 -2.21
C SER A 7 16.09 1.75 -2.96
N MET A 8 16.00 1.80 -4.30
CA MET A 8 15.87 0.62 -5.15
C MET A 8 17.07 -0.32 -5.03
N LEU A 9 18.30 0.23 -5.06
CA LEU A 9 19.52 -0.56 -4.86
C LEU A 9 19.60 -1.14 -3.45
N GLY A 10 19.15 -0.39 -2.44
CA GLY A 10 18.98 -0.89 -1.08
C GLY A 10 18.09 -2.13 -1.06
N TRP A 11 16.88 -2.02 -1.61
CA TRP A 11 15.91 -3.12 -1.67
C TRP A 11 16.39 -4.36 -2.43
N MET A 12 17.32 -4.19 -3.37
CA MET A 12 17.90 -5.32 -4.11
C MET A 12 18.79 -6.23 -3.25
N TYR A 13 19.48 -5.68 -2.24
CA TYR A 13 20.46 -6.43 -1.43
C TYR A 13 20.05 -6.60 0.03
N LEU A 14 19.27 -5.67 0.57
CA LEU A 14 18.95 -5.62 2.01
C LEU A 14 18.19 -6.88 2.50
N PRO A 15 17.17 -7.40 1.79
CA PRO A 15 16.49 -8.63 2.22
C PRO A 15 17.44 -9.84 2.29
N ASP A 16 18.36 -9.95 1.36
CA ASP A 16 19.34 -11.02 1.34
C ASP A 16 20.35 -10.89 2.50
N ILE A 17 20.91 -9.70 2.72
CA ILE A 17 21.81 -9.43 3.86
C ILE A 17 21.13 -9.79 5.18
N VAL A 18 19.89 -9.33 5.38
CA VAL A 18 19.10 -9.61 6.58
C VAL A 18 18.82 -11.10 6.72
N THR A 19 18.42 -11.78 5.64
CA THR A 19 18.17 -13.23 5.64
C THR A 19 19.41 -14.01 6.05
N ARG A 20 20.58 -13.69 5.49
CA ARG A 20 21.85 -14.35 5.86
C ARG A 20 22.25 -14.08 7.30
N GLN A 21 21.96 -12.90 7.85
CA GLN A 21 22.22 -12.60 9.25
C GLN A 21 21.31 -13.40 10.18
N ILE A 22 20.01 -13.41 9.92
CA ILE A 22 19.01 -14.16 10.69
C ILE A 22 19.32 -15.66 10.63
N LEU A 23 19.61 -16.20 9.46
CA LEU A 23 19.90 -17.62 9.27
C LEU A 23 21.16 -18.04 10.05
N ARG A 24 22.24 -17.24 9.98
CA ARG A 24 23.48 -17.48 10.76
C ARG A 24 23.20 -17.48 12.26
N PHE A 25 22.42 -16.52 12.74
CA PHE A 25 22.01 -16.45 14.14
C PHE A 25 21.20 -17.70 14.53
N PHE A 26 20.19 -18.05 13.73
CA PHE A 26 19.29 -19.16 14.01
C PHE A 26 20.01 -20.51 14.02
N HIS A 27 20.89 -20.77 13.04
CA HIS A 27 21.72 -21.97 13.02
C HIS A 27 22.66 -22.07 14.23
N ARG A 28 23.29 -20.96 14.61
CA ARG A 28 24.16 -20.93 15.80
C ARG A 28 23.37 -21.20 17.07
N PHE A 29 22.20 -20.58 17.19
CA PHE A 29 21.29 -20.75 18.32
C PHE A 29 20.75 -22.18 18.43
N LEU A 30 20.29 -22.76 17.32
CA LEU A 30 19.80 -24.14 17.28
C LEU A 30 20.89 -25.17 17.57
N ASN A 31 22.12 -24.93 17.08
CA ASN A 31 23.24 -25.80 17.40
C ASN A 31 23.61 -25.72 18.88
N TYR A 32 23.68 -24.51 19.44
CA TYR A 32 23.98 -24.32 20.86
C TYR A 32 22.90 -24.91 21.78
N THR A 33 21.62 -24.70 21.46
CA THR A 33 20.50 -25.03 22.35
C THR A 33 19.96 -26.44 22.12
N LEU A 34 19.77 -26.83 20.86
CA LEU A 34 19.12 -28.09 20.48
C LEU A 34 20.11 -29.12 19.88
N ARG A 35 21.42 -28.82 19.85
CA ARG A 35 22.47 -29.68 19.29
C ARG A 35 22.17 -30.16 17.86
N ARG A 36 21.41 -29.38 17.08
CA ARG A 36 21.11 -29.72 15.69
C ARG A 36 22.31 -29.37 14.80
N PRO A 37 22.74 -30.27 13.90
CA PRO A 37 23.85 -30.00 13.01
C PRO A 37 23.48 -28.87 12.05
N ILE A 38 24.45 -27.98 11.80
CA ILE A 38 24.30 -26.87 10.86
C ILE A 38 24.42 -27.46 9.44
N PRO A 39 23.43 -27.27 8.55
CA PRO A 39 23.55 -27.75 7.19
C PRO A 39 24.71 -27.01 6.50
N PRO A 40 25.62 -27.74 5.81
CA PRO A 40 26.74 -27.11 5.13
C PRO A 40 26.25 -26.14 4.04
N PRO A 41 27.00 -25.06 3.77
CA PRO A 41 26.74 -24.17 2.64
C PRO A 41 26.63 -24.99 1.35
N ASN A 42 25.71 -24.61 0.46
CA ASN A 42 25.43 -25.26 -0.83
C ASN A 42 24.71 -26.62 -0.78
N THR A 43 24.18 -27.03 0.38
CA THR A 43 23.26 -28.18 0.43
C THR A 43 21.82 -27.78 0.04
N PRO A 44 21.01 -28.69 -0.54
CA PRO A 44 19.60 -28.43 -0.81
C PRO A 44 18.81 -28.01 0.44
N GLN A 45 19.17 -28.58 1.60
CA GLN A 45 18.56 -28.27 2.90
C GLN A 45 18.85 -26.82 3.34
N TYR A 46 20.08 -26.34 3.15
CA TYR A 46 20.45 -24.95 3.43
C TYR A 46 19.60 -23.98 2.59
N TRP A 47 19.46 -24.25 1.29
CA TRP A 47 18.67 -23.39 0.38
C TRP A 47 17.18 -23.39 0.71
N GLN A 48 16.63 -24.53 1.14
CA GLN A 48 15.25 -24.60 1.61
C GLN A 48 15.04 -23.70 2.84
N GLN A 49 15.95 -23.77 3.82
CA GLN A 49 15.88 -22.94 5.03
C GLN A 49 16.09 -21.45 4.72
N TYR A 50 17.00 -21.13 3.81
CA TYR A 50 17.20 -19.78 3.31
C TYR A 50 15.92 -19.23 2.68
N ARG A 51 15.26 -20.00 1.80
CA ARG A 51 14.00 -19.61 1.14
C ARG A 51 12.90 -19.29 2.15
N TYR A 52 12.65 -20.17 3.12
CA TYR A 52 11.65 -19.91 4.17
C TYR A 52 11.98 -18.68 5.00
N THR A 53 13.25 -18.51 5.37
CA THR A 53 13.70 -17.33 6.13
C THR A 53 13.51 -16.06 5.31
N TYR A 54 13.87 -16.09 4.03
CA TYR A 54 13.69 -14.97 3.11
C TYR A 54 12.22 -14.59 2.97
N ALA A 55 11.32 -15.57 2.77
CA ALA A 55 9.88 -15.33 2.73
C ALA A 55 9.38 -14.70 4.04
N LEU A 56 9.82 -15.20 5.19
CA LEU A 56 9.45 -14.64 6.49
C LEU A 56 9.92 -13.19 6.65
N VAL A 57 11.13 -12.86 6.22
CA VAL A 57 11.67 -11.48 6.23
C VAL A 57 10.81 -10.56 5.36
N ILE A 58 10.50 -10.98 4.13
CA ILE A 58 9.67 -10.18 3.21
C ILE A 58 8.26 -10.02 3.76
N THR A 59 7.62 -11.09 4.24
CA THR A 59 6.28 -11.01 4.84
C THR A 59 6.26 -10.13 6.08
N GLY A 60 7.25 -10.27 6.98
CA GLY A 60 7.38 -9.43 8.16
C GLY A 60 7.54 -7.96 7.81
N TYR A 61 8.35 -7.67 6.79
CA TYR A 61 8.51 -6.31 6.27
C TYR A 61 7.23 -5.74 5.67
N VAL A 62 6.54 -6.49 4.80
CA VAL A 62 5.25 -6.07 4.21
C VAL A 62 4.22 -5.78 5.31
N VAL A 63 4.16 -6.61 6.34
CA VAL A 63 3.27 -6.42 7.50
C VAL A 63 3.66 -5.19 8.32
N PHE A 64 4.95 -4.95 8.54
CA PHE A 64 5.43 -3.75 9.23
C PHE A 64 5.05 -2.48 8.46
N HIS A 65 5.30 -2.47 7.15
CA HIS A 65 4.97 -1.33 6.30
C HIS A 65 3.47 -1.12 6.12
N SER A 66 2.67 -2.17 5.97
CA SER A 66 1.22 -2.02 5.90
C SER A 66 0.65 -1.39 7.17
N ARG A 67 1.17 -1.77 8.35
CA ARG A 67 0.81 -1.14 9.63
C ARG A 67 1.30 0.30 9.73
N ALA A 68 2.52 0.58 9.28
CA ALA A 68 3.06 1.94 9.28
C ALA A 68 2.20 2.86 8.41
N VAL A 69 1.90 2.43 7.17
CA VAL A 69 1.03 3.15 6.24
C VAL A 69 -0.35 3.34 6.83
N ALA A 70 -1.00 2.29 7.34
CA ALA A 70 -2.33 2.36 7.93
C ALA A 70 -2.43 3.38 9.09
N ARG A 71 -1.33 3.63 9.82
CA ARG A 71 -1.28 4.65 10.89
C ARG A 71 -1.03 6.06 10.37
N SER A 72 -0.41 6.21 9.21
CA SER A 72 -0.07 7.51 8.61
C SER A 72 -1.07 7.99 7.56
N THR A 73 -1.97 7.12 7.09
CA THR A 73 -2.99 7.47 6.10
C THR A 73 -3.96 8.48 6.70
N LYS A 74 -4.21 9.57 5.97
CA LYS A 74 -5.22 10.57 6.34
C LYS A 74 -6.61 9.92 6.42
N PRO A 75 -7.49 10.38 7.32
CA PRO A 75 -8.86 9.84 7.39
C PRO A 75 -9.58 10.02 6.06
N ASN A 76 -10.39 9.03 5.70
CA ASN A 76 -11.24 9.14 4.51
C ASN A 76 -12.46 10.07 4.78
N TYR A 77 -13.23 10.42 3.76
CA TYR A 77 -14.34 11.37 3.88
C TYR A 77 -15.49 10.87 4.77
N TYR A 78 -15.71 9.55 4.80
CA TYR A 78 -16.70 8.93 5.70
C TYR A 78 -16.23 9.01 7.15
N GLU A 79 -14.96 8.72 7.42
CA GLU A 79 -14.32 8.85 8.73
C GLU A 79 -14.27 10.30 9.21
N MET A 80 -13.99 11.25 8.32
CA MET A 80 -14.02 12.69 8.62
C MET A 80 -15.40 13.15 9.09
N LEU A 81 -16.47 12.62 8.49
CA LEU A 81 -17.85 12.89 8.89
C LEU A 81 -18.34 11.99 10.03
N GLY A 82 -17.59 10.95 10.38
CA GLY A 82 -17.98 9.95 11.39
C GLY A 82 -19.20 9.12 10.99
N VAL A 83 -19.34 8.80 9.70
CA VAL A 83 -20.45 7.99 9.17
C VAL A 83 -19.97 6.68 8.57
N ASP A 84 -20.89 5.72 8.45
CA ASP A 84 -20.62 4.47 7.74
C ASP A 84 -20.56 4.70 6.21
N PRO A 85 -19.71 3.96 5.44
CA PRO A 85 -19.69 4.04 3.98
C PRO A 85 -21.03 3.74 3.30
N SER A 86 -21.95 3.05 3.98
CA SER A 86 -23.33 2.79 3.52
C SER A 86 -24.34 3.88 3.88
N ALA A 87 -23.90 4.97 4.53
CA ALA A 87 -24.76 6.07 4.96
C ALA A 87 -25.54 6.70 3.79
N ASP A 88 -26.82 6.96 4.04
CA ASP A 88 -27.70 7.66 3.12
C ASP A 88 -27.49 9.19 3.17
N GLU A 89 -28.10 9.92 2.24
CA GLU A 89 -27.96 11.37 2.17
C GLU A 89 -28.44 12.08 3.45
N ASN A 90 -29.45 11.51 4.12
CA ASN A 90 -29.98 12.07 5.37
C ASN A 90 -28.97 11.93 6.51
N ALA A 91 -28.35 10.76 6.68
CA ALA A 91 -27.30 10.53 7.65
C ALA A 91 -26.11 11.47 7.42
N LEU A 92 -25.68 11.65 6.17
CA LEU A 92 -24.62 12.62 5.81
C LEU A 92 -24.98 14.04 6.23
N LYS A 93 -26.21 14.51 5.92
CA LYS A 93 -26.70 15.84 6.32
C LYS A 93 -26.78 16.00 7.83
N VAL A 94 -27.18 14.96 8.56
CA VAL A 94 -27.24 15.00 10.03
C VAL A 94 -25.83 15.09 10.62
N ALA A 95 -24.91 14.24 10.16
CA ALA A 95 -23.53 14.22 10.61
C ALA A 95 -22.83 15.55 10.37
N PHE A 96 -22.93 16.11 9.16
CA PHE A 96 -22.35 17.41 8.82
C PHE A 96 -22.92 18.53 9.70
N ARG A 97 -24.24 18.57 9.94
CA ARG A 97 -24.87 19.55 10.83
C ARG A 97 -24.39 19.44 12.27
N GLN A 98 -24.20 18.21 12.78
CA GLN A 98 -23.67 18.00 14.12
C GLN A 98 -22.20 18.42 14.24
N PHE A 99 -21.39 18.12 13.23
CA PHE A 99 -20.00 18.56 13.13
C PHE A 99 -19.92 20.09 13.11
N ALA A 100 -20.66 20.74 12.20
CA ALA A 100 -20.66 22.19 12.04
C ALA A 100 -21.06 22.91 13.34
N ARG A 101 -22.07 22.41 14.07
CA ARG A 101 -22.46 22.98 15.37
C ARG A 101 -21.32 22.94 16.41
N LYS A 102 -20.48 21.90 16.40
CA LYS A 102 -19.39 21.71 17.36
C LYS A 102 -18.10 22.44 16.95
N LYS A 103 -17.83 22.53 15.65
CA LYS A 103 -16.55 22.96 15.09
C LYS A 103 -16.64 24.17 14.15
N HIS A 104 -17.73 24.94 14.20
CA HIS A 104 -17.86 26.16 13.41
C HIS A 104 -16.69 27.12 13.68
N PRO A 105 -16.06 27.72 12.66
CA PRO A 105 -14.93 28.64 12.84
C PRO A 105 -15.26 29.82 13.76
N ASP A 106 -16.50 30.33 13.76
CA ASP A 106 -16.95 31.35 14.73
C ASP A 106 -16.79 30.95 16.20
N ARG A 107 -16.73 29.65 16.50
CA ARG A 107 -16.59 29.11 17.88
C ARG A 107 -15.17 28.67 18.22
N VAL A 108 -14.45 28.07 17.28
CA VAL A 108 -13.09 27.52 17.50
C VAL A 108 -11.98 28.43 16.97
N GLY A 109 -12.32 29.55 16.33
CA GLY A 109 -11.36 30.47 15.74
C GLY A 109 -10.76 29.97 14.42
N PRO A 110 -9.78 30.70 13.87
CA PRO A 110 -9.20 30.44 12.55
C PRO A 110 -8.48 29.08 12.46
N GLU A 111 -8.02 28.52 13.59
CA GLU A 111 -7.42 27.18 13.63
C GLU A 111 -8.40 26.07 13.21
N GLY A 112 -9.71 26.30 13.37
CA GLY A 112 -10.76 25.37 12.95
C GLY A 112 -11.18 25.51 11.49
N GLU A 113 -10.77 26.58 10.79
CA GLU A 113 -11.23 26.89 9.44
C GLU A 113 -10.77 25.85 8.43
N ALA A 114 -9.49 25.44 8.49
CA ALA A 114 -8.94 24.42 7.60
C ALA A 114 -9.68 23.08 7.74
N LEU A 115 -9.90 22.61 8.98
CA LEU A 115 -10.65 21.39 9.24
C LEU A 115 -12.11 21.51 8.77
N PHE A 116 -12.72 22.68 8.95
CA PHE A 116 -14.10 22.91 8.50
C PHE A 116 -14.22 22.85 6.98
N ILE A 117 -13.26 23.43 6.24
CA ILE A 117 -13.18 23.35 4.78
C ILE A 117 -13.05 21.90 4.34
N GLU A 118 -12.12 21.14 4.92
CA GLU A 118 -11.93 19.71 4.58
C GLU A 118 -13.21 18.89 4.79
N VAL A 119 -13.89 19.05 5.92
CA VAL A 119 -15.12 18.29 6.23
C VAL A 119 -16.31 18.74 5.36
N ARG A 120 -16.38 20.03 4.99
CA ARG A 120 -17.37 20.54 4.05
C ARG A 120 -17.16 19.94 2.66
N ASP A 121 -15.93 19.90 2.19
CA ASP A 121 -15.60 19.38 0.87
C ASP A 121 -15.86 17.85 0.81
N ALA A 122 -15.55 17.13 1.90
CA ALA A 122 -15.95 15.73 2.09
C ALA A 122 -17.48 15.54 2.02
N PHE A 123 -18.26 16.40 2.67
CA PHE A 123 -19.72 16.34 2.63
C PHE A 123 -20.28 16.57 1.22
N GLU A 124 -19.82 17.61 0.50
CA GLU A 124 -20.31 17.88 -0.86
C GLU A 124 -19.94 16.75 -1.84
N ALA A 125 -18.73 16.19 -1.70
CA ALA A 125 -18.31 15.04 -2.49
C ALA A 125 -19.20 13.81 -2.28
N LEU A 126 -19.55 13.49 -1.02
CA LEU A 126 -20.35 12.31 -0.69
C LEU A 126 -21.85 12.50 -0.90
N LYS A 127 -22.34 13.74 -0.87
CA LYS A 127 -23.76 14.06 -1.05
C LYS A 127 -24.23 13.83 -2.49
N ASN A 128 -23.42 14.18 -3.48
CA ASN A 128 -23.78 13.96 -4.88
C ASN A 128 -23.41 12.52 -5.29
N PRO A 129 -24.36 11.73 -5.83
CA PRO A 129 -24.12 10.32 -6.16
C PRO A 129 -23.03 10.12 -7.21
N VAL A 130 -22.84 11.08 -8.12
CA VAL A 130 -21.80 10.99 -9.17
C VAL A 130 -20.41 11.25 -8.60
N THR A 131 -20.25 12.28 -7.77
CA THR A 131 -18.96 12.58 -7.13
C THR A 131 -18.63 11.55 -6.06
N ARG A 132 -19.62 11.01 -5.34
CA ARG A 132 -19.45 9.87 -4.43
C ARG A 132 -18.99 8.64 -5.19
N PHE A 133 -19.60 8.36 -6.34
CA PHE A 133 -19.18 7.26 -7.21
C PHE A 133 -17.70 7.39 -7.62
N ALA A 134 -17.26 8.60 -7.97
CA ALA A 134 -15.88 8.88 -8.35
C ALA A 134 -14.93 8.71 -7.15
N TYR A 135 -15.27 9.32 -6.01
CA TYR A 135 -14.52 9.21 -4.77
C TYR A 135 -14.31 7.76 -4.32
N ASP A 136 -15.37 6.95 -4.31
CA ASP A 136 -15.30 5.56 -3.86
C ASP A 136 -14.38 4.68 -4.73
N ARG A 137 -14.12 5.06 -5.97
CA ARG A 137 -13.35 4.27 -6.95
C ARG A 137 -11.93 4.76 -7.13
N PHE A 138 -11.76 6.07 -7.13
CA PHE A 138 -10.53 6.73 -7.54
C PHE A 138 -9.95 7.63 -6.43
N GLY A 139 -10.64 7.77 -5.30
CA GLY A 139 -10.22 8.61 -4.18
C GLY A 139 -10.51 10.10 -4.40
N SER A 140 -9.95 10.94 -3.52
CA SER A 140 -10.14 12.40 -3.59
C SER A 140 -9.54 13.04 -4.84
N GLU A 141 -8.48 12.43 -5.40
CA GLU A 141 -7.84 12.90 -6.64
C GLU A 141 -8.81 12.98 -7.82
N ALA A 142 -9.82 12.11 -7.83
CA ALA A 142 -10.83 12.08 -8.87
C ALA A 142 -11.65 13.38 -8.92
N LEU A 143 -11.84 14.04 -7.77
CA LEU A 143 -12.67 15.23 -7.66
C LEU A 143 -12.02 16.46 -8.28
N GLU A 144 -10.73 16.38 -8.61
CA GLU A 144 -9.98 17.42 -9.32
C GLU A 144 -10.09 17.28 -10.86
N TRP A 145 -10.81 16.27 -11.36
CA TRP A 145 -10.96 16.04 -12.80
C TRP A 145 -12.06 16.94 -13.40
N ASP A 146 -11.68 18.16 -13.80
CA ASP A 146 -12.60 19.21 -14.27
C ASP A 146 -13.53 18.82 -15.44
N HIS A 147 -13.15 17.81 -16.23
CA HIS A 147 -13.88 17.38 -17.43
C HIS A 147 -14.78 16.17 -17.20
N CYS A 148 -14.92 15.71 -15.94
CA CYS A 148 -15.72 14.54 -15.59
C CYS A 148 -17.02 14.94 -14.87
N SER A 149 -18.16 14.76 -15.53
CA SER A 149 -19.48 15.11 -14.97
C SER A 149 -20.41 13.91 -14.81
N THR A 150 -20.13 12.79 -15.48
CA THR A 150 -20.94 11.57 -15.39
C THR A 150 -20.09 10.40 -14.90
N PRO A 151 -20.70 9.34 -14.31
CA PRO A 151 -19.96 8.16 -13.88
C PRO A 151 -19.11 7.52 -14.98
N LEU A 152 -19.59 7.55 -16.23
CA LEU A 152 -18.85 7.01 -17.38
C LEU A 152 -17.61 7.84 -17.73
N ASP A 153 -17.66 9.16 -17.56
CA ASP A 153 -16.50 10.03 -17.82
C ASP A 153 -15.38 9.71 -16.83
N TYR A 154 -15.73 9.58 -15.53
CA TYR A 154 -14.79 9.16 -14.50
C TYR A 154 -14.17 7.79 -14.79
N ILE A 155 -14.98 6.80 -15.19
CA ILE A 155 -14.45 5.47 -15.56
C ILE A 155 -13.48 5.56 -16.74
N ARG A 156 -13.87 6.27 -17.81
CA ARG A 156 -13.05 6.38 -19.02
C ARG A 156 -11.73 7.09 -18.72
N TYR A 157 -11.78 8.19 -17.99
CA TYR A 157 -10.58 8.94 -17.65
C TYR A 157 -9.66 8.13 -16.73
N GLY A 158 -10.18 7.57 -15.64
CA GLY A 158 -9.40 6.72 -14.74
C GLY A 158 -8.79 5.49 -15.42
N LEU A 159 -9.52 4.90 -16.39
CA LEU A 159 -8.99 3.79 -17.19
C LEU A 159 -7.84 4.26 -18.10
N MET A 160 -7.99 5.39 -18.80
CA MET A 160 -6.93 5.93 -19.65
C MET A 160 -5.69 6.34 -18.86
N GLN A 161 -5.87 6.91 -17.67
CA GLN A 161 -4.78 7.29 -16.78
C GLN A 161 -4.00 6.06 -16.26
N SER A 162 -4.70 4.97 -15.92
CA SER A 162 -4.07 3.75 -15.39
C SER A 162 -3.52 2.82 -16.49
N ALA A 163 -4.08 2.85 -17.70
CA ALA A 163 -3.69 1.95 -18.79
C ALA A 163 -2.19 2.03 -19.12
N GLY A 164 -1.62 3.24 -19.17
CA GLY A 164 -0.19 3.44 -19.44
C GLY A 164 0.69 2.80 -18.36
N PHE A 165 0.37 3.04 -17.08
CA PHE A 165 1.09 2.45 -15.96
C PHE A 165 1.09 0.91 -16.03
N HIS A 166 -0.08 0.31 -16.29
CA HIS A 166 -0.20 -1.15 -16.36
C HIS A 166 0.48 -1.74 -17.60
N ALA A 167 0.37 -1.09 -18.77
CA ALA A 167 1.05 -1.52 -19.99
C ALA A 167 2.57 -1.50 -19.83
N ILE A 168 3.11 -0.40 -19.30
CA ILE A 168 4.56 -0.26 -19.04
C ILE A 168 5.00 -1.27 -17.99
N SER A 169 4.25 -1.43 -16.90
CA SER A 169 4.58 -2.39 -15.85
C SER A 169 4.58 -3.83 -16.37
N ALA A 170 3.60 -4.20 -17.19
CA ALA A 170 3.54 -5.53 -17.81
C ALA A 170 4.74 -5.75 -18.75
N ALA A 171 5.06 -4.78 -19.61
CA ALA A 171 6.22 -4.86 -20.49
C ALA A 171 7.53 -4.97 -19.70
N ALA A 172 7.68 -4.19 -18.63
CA ALA A 172 8.84 -4.25 -17.75
C ALA A 172 8.96 -5.61 -17.04
N LEU A 173 7.86 -6.16 -16.54
CA LEU A 173 7.84 -7.49 -15.92
C LEU A 173 8.19 -8.60 -16.91
N VAL A 174 7.68 -8.53 -18.14
CA VAL A 174 8.05 -9.47 -19.21
C VAL A 174 9.53 -9.36 -19.55
N LEU A 175 10.04 -8.13 -19.72
CA LEU A 175 11.45 -7.89 -20.00
C LEU A 175 12.35 -8.41 -18.87
N LEU A 176 12.01 -8.12 -17.61
CA LEU A 176 12.73 -8.63 -16.45
C LEU A 176 12.64 -10.16 -16.36
N SER A 177 11.54 -10.77 -16.76
CA SER A 177 11.38 -12.23 -16.79
C SER A 177 12.20 -12.89 -17.91
N VAL A 178 12.39 -12.22 -19.04
CA VAL A 178 13.18 -12.73 -20.17
C VAL A 178 14.69 -12.59 -19.91
N ILE A 179 15.11 -11.46 -19.33
CA ILE A 179 16.51 -11.19 -18.99
C ILE A 179 16.92 -11.88 -17.68
N GLY A 180 15.99 -12.05 -16.76
CA GLY A 180 16.23 -12.60 -15.43
C GLY A 180 16.55 -14.09 -15.45
N GLY A 181 17.70 -14.46 -14.90
CA GLY A 181 18.05 -15.85 -14.62
C GLY A 181 17.34 -16.41 -13.39
N PRO A 182 17.39 -17.74 -13.18
CA PRO A 182 16.83 -18.38 -11.99
C PRO A 182 17.47 -17.80 -10.73
N SER A 183 16.65 -17.24 -9.85
CA SER A 183 17.12 -16.71 -8.57
C SER A 183 17.41 -17.85 -7.59
N GLN A 184 18.34 -17.62 -6.67
CA GLN A 184 18.65 -18.57 -5.58
C GLN A 184 17.46 -18.82 -4.63
N VAL A 185 16.41 -18.00 -4.75
CA VAL A 185 15.17 -18.08 -3.95
C VAL A 185 14.01 -18.69 -4.76
N SER A 186 14.25 -19.13 -6.00
CA SER A 186 13.20 -19.73 -6.84
C SER A 186 12.52 -20.89 -6.12
N TYR A 187 11.19 -20.86 -6.10
CA TYR A 187 10.41 -21.91 -5.44
C TYR A 187 10.16 -23.14 -6.30
N VAL A 188 10.18 -22.93 -7.62
CA VAL A 188 10.08 -23.97 -8.64
C VAL A 188 11.47 -24.57 -8.80
N SER A 189 11.59 -25.89 -8.60
CA SER A 189 12.83 -26.58 -8.89
C SER A 189 13.10 -26.43 -10.39
N ALA A 190 14.15 -25.68 -10.73
CA ALA A 190 14.75 -25.82 -12.04
C ALA A 190 15.44 -27.19 -12.05
N THR A 191 14.67 -28.26 -12.23
CA THR A 191 15.19 -29.51 -12.79
C THR A 191 15.54 -29.21 -14.24
N VAL A 192 16.66 -28.50 -14.41
CA VAL A 192 17.33 -28.40 -15.70
C VAL A 192 17.95 -29.79 -15.92
N LYS A 193 17.51 -30.45 -16.99
CA LYS A 193 18.15 -31.65 -17.53
C LYS A 193 19.59 -31.37 -17.93
#